data_AF-A0A3B6H2C0-F1
#
_entry.id   AF-A0A3B6H2C0-F1
#
_cell.length_a   1.000
_cell.length_b   1.000
_cell.length_c   1.000
_cell.angle_alpha   90.00
_cell.angle_beta   90.00
_cell.angle_gamma   90.00
#
_symmetry.space_group_name_H-M   'P 1'
#
loop_
_entity.id
_entity.type
_entity.pdbx_description
1 polymer ?
#
loop_
_entity_poly.entity_id
_entity_poly.type
_entity_poly.pdbx_seq_one_letter_code
_entity_poly.pdbx_strand_id
1 'polypeptide(L)'
;MGRRRRQPSSPSPAAEHPLSTLDLPYRIPPDHFSLQVNSRKPWRLVDCRHGRVLLKNNERRQVIVWDPITGDRSLLSVPREFDDMHTAAVLCSAGEQGHAHGACHSSSFKVVVVDCYEHDYDAVAFASVYSSETGVWGDLLSTPLPYSGITVVNPSTLVGNTLHWLLSGYSGILEFDFDRQTLAVINRPPGARYNDRVQIVQVDDNGVGVSALSCAHCQSAYCSHQPCLHICDRKVDCYGVAVWVLRKSIDLQKLLGLGFKIEMKRSRILRYAEDVRALFLWLHSSLFMIQLESMQPKELFKSDNVYTYYPFTSFYNEVQSGHIRL
;
A
#
# COMPACT_ATOMS: atom_id res chain seq x y z
N MET A 1 57.22 -35.47 -40.04
CA MET A 1 55.90 -34.88 -40.34
C MET A 1 54.88 -35.43 -39.35
N GLY A 2 54.38 -34.60 -38.43
CA GLY A 2 53.36 -35.00 -37.47
C GLY A 2 52.63 -33.76 -36.95
N ARG A 3 51.43 -33.50 -37.46
CA ARG A 3 50.56 -32.39 -37.04
C ARG A 3 50.00 -32.67 -35.64
N ARG A 4 50.34 -31.87 -34.63
CA ARG A 4 49.59 -31.81 -33.37
C ARG A 4 48.55 -30.68 -33.46
N ARG A 5 47.28 -31.07 -33.38
CA ARG A 5 46.12 -30.18 -33.29
C ARG A 5 46.15 -29.41 -31.97
N ARG A 6 45.87 -28.10 -32.00
CA ARG A 6 45.59 -27.27 -30.82
C ARG A 6 44.23 -27.67 -30.24
N GLN A 7 44.16 -27.89 -28.93
CA GLN A 7 42.89 -27.85 -28.18
C GLN A 7 42.59 -26.40 -27.77
N PRO A 8 41.34 -25.92 -27.83
CA PRO A 8 40.96 -24.64 -27.26
C PRO A 8 40.74 -24.77 -25.75
N SER A 9 41.27 -23.81 -25.00
CA SER A 9 41.03 -23.59 -23.58
C SER A 9 39.55 -23.27 -23.31
N SER A 10 38.96 -23.92 -22.33
CA SER A 10 37.62 -23.64 -21.78
C SER A 10 37.55 -22.23 -21.17
N PRO A 11 36.43 -21.48 -21.34
CA PRO A 11 36.23 -20.22 -20.65
C PRO A 11 35.88 -20.48 -19.17
N SER A 12 36.43 -19.65 -18.27
CA SER A 12 36.03 -19.62 -16.85
C SER A 12 34.56 -19.18 -16.72
N PRO A 13 33.81 -19.71 -15.74
CA PRO A 13 32.45 -19.26 -15.48
C PRO A 13 32.49 -17.80 -15.01
N ALA A 14 31.71 -16.95 -15.67
CA ALA A 14 31.50 -15.57 -15.27
C ALA A 14 30.87 -15.54 -13.88
N ALA A 15 31.38 -14.66 -13.01
CA ALA A 15 30.78 -14.40 -11.71
C ALA A 15 29.36 -13.86 -11.92
N GLU A 16 28.37 -14.59 -11.42
CA GLU A 16 26.99 -14.10 -11.34
C GLU A 16 26.95 -12.92 -10.36
N HIS A 17 26.69 -11.73 -10.88
CA HIS A 17 26.29 -10.60 -10.06
C HIS A 17 24.90 -10.86 -9.49
N PRO A 18 24.62 -10.54 -8.21
CA PRO A 18 23.28 -10.68 -7.67
C PRO A 18 22.31 -9.81 -8.47
N LEU A 19 21.27 -10.41 -9.04
CA LEU A 19 20.18 -9.68 -9.68
C LEU A 19 19.58 -8.70 -8.67
N SER A 20 19.57 -7.42 -9.04
CA SER A 20 18.84 -6.40 -8.31
C SER A 20 17.38 -6.82 -8.20
N THR A 21 16.84 -6.84 -6.97
CA THR A 21 15.42 -7.12 -6.68
C THR A 21 14.44 -6.19 -7.41
N LEU A 22 14.95 -5.16 -8.09
CA LEU A 22 14.17 -4.19 -8.86
C LEU A 22 13.94 -4.58 -10.32
N ASP A 23 14.64 -5.59 -10.85
CA ASP A 23 14.42 -6.08 -12.22
C ASP A 23 13.69 -7.41 -12.16
N LEU A 24 12.36 -7.35 -11.97
CA LEU A 24 11.49 -8.52 -12.08
C LEU A 24 11.40 -8.92 -13.57
N PRO A 25 11.93 -10.08 -13.99
CA PRO A 25 11.97 -10.48 -15.39
C PRO A 25 10.60 -10.90 -15.96
N TYR A 26 9.55 -10.94 -15.12
CA TYR A 26 8.23 -11.40 -15.50
C TYR A 26 7.19 -10.29 -15.30
N ARG A 27 6.57 -9.85 -16.40
CA ARG A 27 5.37 -9.01 -16.38
C ARG A 27 4.16 -9.91 -16.57
N ILE A 28 3.20 -9.83 -15.66
CA ILE A 28 1.90 -10.50 -15.81
C ILE A 28 1.19 -9.89 -17.03
N PRO A 29 0.68 -10.69 -17.97
CA PRO A 29 -0.01 -10.17 -19.15
C PRO A 29 -1.19 -9.26 -18.78
N PRO A 30 -1.42 -8.13 -19.48
CA PRO A 30 -2.51 -7.20 -19.15
C PRO A 30 -3.91 -7.82 -19.16
N ASP A 31 -4.12 -8.89 -19.94
CA ASP A 31 -5.42 -9.57 -20.06
C ASP A 31 -5.91 -10.16 -18.73
N HIS A 32 -4.98 -10.55 -17.85
CA HIS A 32 -5.29 -10.97 -16.48
C HIS A 32 -5.92 -9.85 -15.64
N PHE A 33 -5.72 -8.59 -16.03
CA PHE A 33 -6.25 -7.42 -15.33
C PHE A 33 -7.56 -6.89 -15.96
N SER A 34 -8.24 -7.68 -16.80
CA SER A 34 -9.52 -7.30 -17.42
C SER A 34 -10.72 -7.79 -16.62
N LEU A 35 -11.15 -7.04 -15.61
CA LEU A 35 -12.36 -7.34 -14.84
C LEU A 35 -13.60 -6.71 -15.49
N GLN A 36 -14.50 -7.54 -16.01
CA GLN A 36 -15.80 -7.11 -16.54
C GLN A 36 -16.87 -7.12 -15.44
N VAL A 37 -17.33 -5.93 -15.04
CA VAL A 37 -18.35 -5.75 -14.01
C VAL A 37 -19.45 -4.78 -14.48
N ASN A 38 -20.69 -5.29 -14.56
CA ASN A 38 -21.84 -4.49 -15.00
C ASN A 38 -22.46 -3.71 -13.83
N SER A 39 -22.32 -2.38 -13.82
CA SER A 39 -23.02 -1.48 -12.89
C SER A 39 -23.16 -0.06 -13.45
N ARG A 40 -24.19 0.67 -12.98
CA ARG A 40 -24.43 2.07 -13.37
C ARG A 40 -23.32 3.01 -12.87
N LYS A 41 -22.91 2.89 -11.60
CA LYS A 41 -21.69 3.53 -11.08
C LYS A 41 -20.48 2.60 -11.16
N PRO A 42 -19.26 3.15 -11.32
CA PRO A 42 -18.05 2.37 -11.44
C PRO A 42 -17.70 1.67 -10.11
N TRP A 43 -17.23 0.43 -10.22
CA TRP A 43 -16.53 -0.23 -9.12
C TRP A 43 -15.21 0.49 -8.88
N ARG A 44 -14.93 0.82 -7.62
CA ARG A 44 -13.71 1.54 -7.24
C ARG A 44 -12.72 0.57 -6.61
N LEU A 45 -11.52 0.50 -7.18
CA LEU A 45 -10.39 -0.17 -6.57
C LEU A 45 -10.00 0.56 -5.26
N VAL A 46 -9.96 -0.18 -4.15
CA VAL A 46 -9.64 0.37 -2.82
C VAL A 46 -8.43 -0.28 -2.18
N ASP A 47 -8.14 -1.53 -2.54
CA ASP A 47 -7.01 -2.25 -1.99
C ASP A 47 -6.45 -3.31 -2.93
N CYS A 48 -5.17 -3.64 -2.74
CA CYS A 48 -4.44 -4.65 -3.50
C CYS A 48 -3.36 -5.23 -2.59
N ARG A 49 -3.53 -6.48 -2.16
CA ARG A 49 -2.63 -7.14 -1.21
C ARG A 49 -2.62 -8.64 -1.42
N HIS A 50 -1.44 -9.26 -1.30
CA HIS A 50 -1.24 -10.72 -1.38
C HIS A 50 -1.87 -11.38 -2.62
N GLY A 51 -1.69 -10.78 -3.80
CA GLY A 51 -2.24 -11.29 -5.06
C GLY A 51 -3.74 -11.08 -5.26
N ARG A 52 -4.41 -10.36 -4.34
CA ARG A 52 -5.85 -10.08 -4.41
C ARG A 52 -6.11 -8.60 -4.63
N VAL A 53 -7.13 -8.32 -5.42
CA VAL A 53 -7.64 -6.98 -5.74
C VAL A 53 -9.01 -6.81 -5.10
N LEU A 54 -9.21 -5.71 -4.37
CA LEU A 54 -10.47 -5.40 -3.70
C LEU A 54 -11.13 -4.19 -4.35
N LEU A 55 -12.35 -4.39 -4.87
CA LEU A 55 -13.18 -3.33 -5.42
C LEU A 55 -14.43 -3.14 -4.58
N LYS A 56 -14.90 -1.90 -4.46
CA LYS A 56 -16.15 -1.57 -3.77
C LYS A 56 -17.16 -0.90 -4.69
N ASN A 57 -18.44 -1.10 -4.38
CA ASN A 57 -19.56 -0.40 -4.99
C ASN A 57 -20.51 0.07 -3.88
N ASN A 58 -20.49 1.38 -3.61
CA ASN A 58 -21.30 1.98 -2.55
C ASN A 58 -22.81 1.85 -2.85
N GLU A 59 -23.25 2.05 -4.10
CA GLU A 59 -24.69 1.99 -4.43
C GLU A 59 -25.28 0.60 -4.17
N ARG A 60 -24.49 -0.43 -4.46
CA ARG A 60 -24.89 -1.82 -4.23
C ARG A 60 -24.61 -2.29 -2.81
N ARG A 61 -23.85 -1.52 -2.01
CA ARG A 61 -23.26 -1.95 -0.74
C ARG A 61 -22.59 -3.31 -0.86
N GLN A 62 -21.71 -3.41 -1.85
CA GLN A 62 -21.02 -4.65 -2.19
C GLN A 62 -19.53 -4.42 -2.37
N VAL A 63 -18.75 -5.47 -2.08
CA VAL A 63 -17.33 -5.55 -2.40
C VAL A 63 -17.04 -6.80 -3.22
N ILE A 64 -16.05 -6.72 -4.10
CA ILE A 64 -15.53 -7.85 -4.86
C ILE A 64 -14.08 -8.06 -4.45
N VAL A 65 -13.77 -9.26 -3.97
CA VAL A 65 -12.39 -9.77 -3.87
C VAL A 65 -12.12 -10.56 -5.13
N TRP A 66 -11.08 -10.17 -5.87
CA TRP A 66 -10.74 -10.75 -7.16
C TRP A 66 -9.27 -11.17 -7.19
N ASP A 67 -9.00 -12.36 -7.70
CA ASP A 67 -7.68 -12.86 -8.06
C ASP A 67 -7.48 -12.69 -9.58
N PRO A 68 -6.64 -11.73 -10.03
CA PRO A 68 -6.38 -11.51 -11.45
C PRO A 68 -5.70 -12.70 -12.16
N ILE A 69 -4.97 -13.54 -11.42
CA ILE A 69 -4.19 -14.63 -12.02
C ILE A 69 -5.11 -15.79 -12.39
N THR A 70 -5.98 -16.20 -11.47
CA THR A 70 -6.92 -17.31 -11.67
C THR A 70 -8.25 -16.85 -12.29
N GLY A 71 -8.58 -15.57 -12.14
CA GLY A 71 -9.90 -15.02 -12.49
C GLY A 71 -10.95 -15.23 -11.40
N ASP A 72 -10.60 -15.88 -10.28
CA ASP A 72 -11.53 -16.19 -9.19
C ASP A 72 -12.05 -14.91 -8.52
N ARG A 73 -13.33 -14.92 -8.16
CA ARG A 73 -14.00 -13.75 -7.56
C ARG A 73 -14.98 -14.14 -6.48
N SER A 74 -15.01 -13.34 -5.42
CA SER A 74 -15.99 -13.41 -4.34
C SER A 74 -16.73 -12.08 -4.24
N LEU A 75 -18.04 -12.10 -4.47
CA LEU A 75 -18.91 -10.94 -4.32
C LEU A 75 -19.57 -10.98 -2.93
N LEU A 76 -19.35 -9.95 -2.13
CA LEU A 76 -19.83 -9.88 -0.75
C LEU A 76 -20.82 -8.73 -0.62
N SER A 77 -21.98 -9.01 -0.02
CA SER A 77 -22.91 -7.98 0.45
C SER A 77 -22.41 -7.46 1.79
N VAL A 78 -22.27 -6.14 1.91
CA VAL A 78 -21.78 -5.47 3.11
C VAL A 78 -22.96 -5.22 4.07
N PRO A 79 -22.74 -5.26 5.41
CA PRO A 79 -23.79 -4.95 6.37
C PRO A 79 -24.43 -3.57 6.12
N ARG A 80 -25.69 -3.41 6.51
CA ARG A 80 -26.51 -2.23 6.16
C ARG A 80 -26.04 -0.96 6.84
N GLU A 81 -25.27 -1.11 7.90
CA GLU A 81 -24.66 -0.05 8.70
C GLU A 81 -23.60 0.73 7.89
N PHE A 82 -23.07 0.17 6.81
CA PHE A 82 -22.02 0.77 5.97
C PHE A 82 -22.61 1.41 4.70
N ASP A 83 -23.34 2.52 4.84
CA ASP A 83 -23.99 3.19 3.70
C ASP A 83 -22.97 3.88 2.77
N ASP A 84 -21.97 4.57 3.32
CA ASP A 84 -20.93 5.23 2.53
C ASP A 84 -19.73 4.32 2.26
N MET A 85 -19.48 3.35 3.13
CA MET A 85 -18.37 2.39 3.04
C MET A 85 -17.08 3.12 2.63
N HIS A 86 -16.61 4.06 3.46
CA HIS A 86 -15.50 4.97 3.16
C HIS A 86 -14.28 4.23 2.58
N THR A 87 -13.90 3.11 3.18
CA THR A 87 -12.79 2.26 2.72
C THR A 87 -13.08 0.79 2.98
N ALA A 88 -12.27 -0.07 2.36
CA ALA A 88 -12.18 -1.47 2.70
C ALA A 88 -10.76 -1.97 2.45
N ALA A 89 -10.37 -3.04 3.11
CA ALA A 89 -9.08 -3.71 2.93
C ALA A 89 -9.22 -5.23 2.90
N VAL A 90 -8.34 -5.89 2.16
CA VAL A 90 -8.27 -7.36 2.09
C VAL A 90 -6.99 -7.86 2.76
N LEU A 91 -7.12 -8.93 3.52
CA LEU A 91 -6.02 -9.63 4.18
C LEU A 91 -6.15 -11.13 3.89
N CYS A 92 -5.04 -11.80 3.60
CA CYS A 92 -5.03 -13.26 3.52
C CYS A 92 -4.89 -13.85 4.92
N SER A 93 -5.62 -14.92 5.21
CA SER A 93 -5.56 -15.61 6.51
C SER A 93 -4.36 -16.56 6.62
N ALA A 94 -3.64 -16.84 5.54
CA ALA A 94 -2.39 -17.58 5.59
C ALA A 94 -1.39 -16.76 6.42
N GLY A 95 -1.09 -17.25 7.64
CA GLY A 95 -0.22 -16.56 8.59
C GLY A 95 1.22 -16.43 8.10
N GLU A 96 2.05 -15.79 8.93
CA GLU A 96 3.49 -15.50 8.75
C GLU A 96 4.40 -16.73 8.53
N GLN A 97 3.83 -17.94 8.35
CA GLN A 97 4.57 -19.17 8.11
C GLN A 97 5.02 -19.28 6.65
N GLY A 98 6.13 -18.61 6.31
CA GLY A 98 7.04 -19.05 5.25
C GLY A 98 6.49 -19.11 3.82
N HIS A 99 5.28 -18.62 3.57
CA HIS A 99 4.78 -18.43 2.21
C HIS A 99 5.42 -17.16 1.66
N ALA A 100 6.13 -17.28 0.55
CA ALA A 100 6.64 -16.11 -0.16
C ALA A 100 5.46 -15.16 -0.41
N HIS A 101 5.57 -13.93 0.09
CA HIS A 101 4.50 -12.91 0.09
C HIS A 101 3.96 -12.73 -1.34
N GLY A 102 2.76 -13.29 -1.60
CA GLY A 102 2.13 -13.32 -2.92
C GLY A 102 1.51 -14.67 -3.33
N ALA A 103 1.86 -15.79 -2.66
CA ALA A 103 1.31 -17.12 -2.98
C ALA A 103 0.02 -17.44 -2.20
N CYS A 104 -0.52 -16.48 -1.45
CA CYS A 104 -1.70 -16.64 -0.61
C CYS A 104 -3.02 -16.45 -1.37
N HIS A 105 -2.99 -16.33 -2.69
CA HIS A 105 -4.20 -16.09 -3.49
C HIS A 105 -5.21 -17.24 -3.38
N SER A 106 -4.76 -18.48 -3.09
CA SER A 106 -5.63 -19.63 -2.81
C SER A 106 -6.04 -19.81 -1.34
N SER A 107 -5.51 -19.02 -0.40
CA SER A 107 -5.86 -19.16 1.03
C SER A 107 -7.24 -18.57 1.35
N SER A 108 -7.81 -18.87 2.51
CA SER A 108 -8.91 -18.06 3.04
C SER A 108 -8.45 -16.60 3.24
N PHE A 109 -9.40 -15.69 3.28
CA PHE A 109 -9.16 -14.25 3.36
C PHE A 109 -10.17 -13.58 4.30
N LYS A 110 -9.79 -12.40 4.77
CA LYS A 110 -10.63 -11.47 5.52
C LYS A 110 -10.81 -10.18 4.72
N VAL A 111 -11.98 -9.57 4.86
CA VAL A 111 -12.24 -8.23 4.34
C VAL A 111 -12.68 -7.34 5.49
N VAL A 112 -12.00 -6.22 5.69
CA VAL A 112 -12.42 -5.18 6.63
C VAL A 112 -13.13 -4.10 5.84
N VAL A 113 -14.36 -3.76 6.21
CA VAL A 113 -15.00 -2.52 5.76
C VAL A 113 -14.95 -1.50 6.87
N VAL A 114 -14.78 -0.23 6.50
CA VAL A 114 -14.76 0.87 7.46
C VAL A 114 -15.64 1.99 6.94
N ASP A 115 -16.41 2.54 7.84
CA ASP A 115 -17.28 3.68 7.57
C ASP A 115 -17.24 4.66 8.76
N CYS A 116 -17.75 5.86 8.54
CA CYS A 116 -17.84 6.91 9.55
C CYS A 116 -19.29 7.37 9.59
N TYR A 117 -19.82 7.45 10.81
CA TYR A 117 -21.16 7.91 11.06
C TYR A 117 -21.10 9.21 11.86
N GLU A 118 -21.94 10.16 11.47
CA GLU A 118 -22.10 11.44 12.13
C GLU A 118 -23.56 11.63 12.51
N HIS A 119 -23.81 11.90 13.79
CA HIS A 119 -25.13 12.28 14.28
C HIS A 119 -24.99 13.40 15.29
N ASP A 120 -25.59 14.55 14.99
CA ASP A 120 -25.45 15.78 15.76
C ASP A 120 -23.98 16.20 15.96
N TYR A 121 -23.46 16.05 17.19
CA TYR A 121 -22.08 16.38 17.57
C TYR A 121 -21.18 15.16 17.71
N ASP A 122 -21.74 13.94 17.62
CA ASP A 122 -21.00 12.70 17.75
C ASP A 122 -20.56 12.21 16.38
N ALA A 123 -19.27 11.95 16.24
CA ALA A 123 -18.67 11.33 15.07
C ALA A 123 -17.99 10.04 15.50
N VAL A 124 -18.23 8.94 14.78
CA VAL A 124 -17.73 7.61 15.12
C VAL A 124 -17.21 6.94 13.87
N ALA A 125 -16.00 6.37 13.95
CA ALA A 125 -15.52 5.42 12.95
C ALA A 125 -15.88 4.01 13.41
N PHE A 126 -16.33 3.18 12.47
CA PHE A 126 -16.66 1.79 12.77
C PHE A 126 -16.23 0.87 11.65
N ALA A 127 -15.96 -0.38 12.02
CA ALA A 127 -15.45 -1.41 11.15
C ALA A 127 -16.13 -2.75 11.44
N SER A 128 -16.21 -3.60 10.42
CA SER A 128 -16.62 -5.00 10.55
C SER A 128 -15.73 -5.84 9.63
N VAL A 129 -15.51 -7.10 10.05
CA VAL A 129 -14.62 -8.02 9.37
C VAL A 129 -15.41 -9.20 8.83
N TYR A 130 -15.36 -9.41 7.52
CA TYR A 130 -15.80 -10.64 6.88
C TYR A 130 -14.69 -11.68 6.95
N SER A 131 -15.05 -12.94 7.20
CA SER A 131 -14.15 -14.10 7.07
C SER A 131 -14.66 -15.04 5.98
N SER A 132 -13.82 -15.31 4.97
CA SER A 132 -14.19 -16.23 3.89
C SER A 132 -14.29 -17.70 4.34
N GLU A 133 -13.70 -18.03 5.48
CA GLU A 133 -13.75 -19.39 6.05
C GLU A 133 -15.12 -19.68 6.65
N THR A 134 -15.71 -18.69 7.31
CA THR A 134 -17.01 -18.81 7.98
C THR A 134 -18.16 -18.30 7.11
N GLY A 135 -17.86 -17.45 6.13
CA GLY A 135 -18.84 -16.81 5.26
C GLY A 135 -19.66 -15.71 5.95
N VAL A 136 -19.24 -15.23 7.12
CA VAL A 136 -19.99 -14.23 7.91
C VAL A 136 -19.18 -12.97 8.19
N TRP A 137 -19.92 -11.87 8.38
CA TRP A 137 -19.40 -10.63 8.96
C TRP A 137 -19.42 -10.75 10.48
N GLY A 138 -18.35 -10.29 11.13
CA GLY A 138 -18.25 -10.18 12.57
C GLY A 138 -18.96 -8.95 13.12
N ASP A 139 -18.89 -8.81 14.44
CA ASP A 139 -19.50 -7.69 15.17
C ASP A 139 -18.95 -6.34 14.72
N LEU A 140 -19.75 -5.30 14.97
CA LEU A 140 -19.38 -3.91 14.69
C LEU A 140 -18.43 -3.42 15.78
N LEU A 141 -17.22 -3.04 15.38
CA LEU A 141 -16.26 -2.37 16.24
C LEU A 141 -16.29 -0.88 15.96
N SER A 142 -16.32 -0.05 17.00
CA SER A 142 -16.42 1.40 16.86
C SER A 142 -15.44 2.14 17.76
N THR A 143 -15.07 3.35 17.35
CA THR A 143 -14.26 4.29 18.13
C THR A 143 -14.76 5.70 17.89
N PRO A 144 -14.80 6.56 18.93
CA PRO A 144 -15.14 7.97 18.74
C PRO A 144 -14.09 8.66 17.87
N LEU A 145 -14.56 9.60 17.05
CA LEU A 145 -13.77 10.59 16.33
C LEU A 145 -13.82 11.92 17.10
N PRO A 146 -12.78 12.76 17.00
CA PRO A 146 -12.71 13.97 17.82
C PRO A 146 -13.73 15.06 17.43
N TYR A 147 -14.25 15.05 16.20
CA TYR A 147 -15.30 15.95 15.70
C TYR A 147 -15.85 15.48 14.34
N SER A 148 -16.93 16.09 13.85
CA SER A 148 -17.57 15.81 12.56
C SER A 148 -16.79 16.33 11.34
N GLY A 149 -17.08 15.80 10.15
CA GLY A 149 -16.35 16.05 8.92
C GLY A 149 -15.07 15.22 8.76
N ILE A 150 -14.86 14.20 9.59
CA ILE A 150 -13.70 13.30 9.52
C ILE A 150 -14.06 12.07 8.70
N THR A 151 -13.22 11.75 7.71
CA THR A 151 -13.43 10.60 6.82
C THR A 151 -12.17 9.76 6.69
N VAL A 152 -12.33 8.45 6.48
CA VAL A 152 -11.20 7.53 6.29
C VAL A 152 -10.78 7.51 4.83
N VAL A 153 -9.46 7.57 4.58
CA VAL A 153 -8.89 7.71 3.23
C VAL A 153 -8.13 6.46 2.82
N ASN A 154 -8.25 6.09 1.55
CA ASN A 154 -7.44 5.03 0.94
C ASN A 154 -6.01 5.49 0.61
N PRO A 155 -5.04 4.56 0.56
CA PRO A 155 -5.17 3.17 0.98
C PRO A 155 -4.89 2.93 2.47
N SER A 156 -5.18 1.72 2.92
CA SER A 156 -4.63 1.20 4.17
C SER A 156 -3.13 0.91 4.06
N THR A 157 -2.48 0.73 5.21
CA THR A 157 -1.18 0.09 5.33
C THR A 157 -1.24 -0.94 6.44
N LEU A 158 -0.83 -2.17 6.13
CA LEU A 158 -0.67 -3.25 7.08
C LEU A 158 0.74 -3.18 7.68
N VAL A 159 0.82 -3.13 9.01
CA VAL A 159 2.08 -3.25 9.77
C VAL A 159 1.85 -4.31 10.84
N GLY A 160 2.63 -5.40 10.79
CA GLY A 160 2.32 -6.61 11.55
C GLY A 160 0.89 -7.07 11.26
N ASN A 161 0.09 -7.29 12.30
CA ASN A 161 -1.32 -7.68 12.18
C ASN A 161 -2.30 -6.52 12.45
N THR A 162 -1.91 -5.28 12.10
CA THR A 162 -2.75 -4.09 12.30
C THR A 162 -2.85 -3.28 11.01
N LEU A 163 -4.08 -2.95 10.61
CA LEU A 163 -4.35 -2.06 9.48
C LEU A 163 -4.43 -0.61 9.95
N HIS A 164 -3.82 0.26 9.18
CA HIS A 164 -3.74 1.68 9.46
C HIS A 164 -4.28 2.49 8.29
N TRP A 165 -5.15 3.46 8.54
CA TRP A 165 -5.64 4.39 7.52
C TRP A 165 -5.43 5.84 7.93
N LEU A 166 -5.12 6.70 6.97
CA LEU A 166 -5.11 8.13 7.21
C LEU A 166 -6.53 8.67 7.33
N LEU A 167 -6.71 9.61 8.26
CA LEU A 167 -7.95 10.38 8.40
C LEU A 167 -7.86 11.70 7.61
N SER A 168 -8.91 12.03 6.88
CA SER A 168 -9.14 13.36 6.29
C SER A 168 -9.94 14.22 7.25
N GLY A 169 -9.74 15.53 7.19
CA GLY A 169 -10.36 16.47 8.14
C GLY A 169 -9.70 16.51 9.51
N TYR A 170 -8.85 15.53 9.86
CA TYR A 170 -8.12 15.45 11.13
C TYR A 170 -6.71 14.86 10.95
N SER A 171 -5.74 15.32 11.75
CA SER A 171 -4.35 14.86 11.70
C SER A 171 -4.13 13.54 12.45
N GLY A 172 -4.97 12.52 12.16
CA GLY A 172 -4.93 11.22 12.82
C GLY A 172 -4.77 10.03 11.87
N ILE A 173 -4.61 8.87 12.48
CA ILE A 173 -4.57 7.55 11.84
C ILE A 173 -5.59 6.67 12.58
N LEU A 174 -6.39 5.92 11.82
CA LEU A 174 -7.26 4.88 12.34
C LEU A 174 -6.50 3.55 12.35
N GLU A 175 -6.47 2.87 13.50
CA GLU A 175 -5.81 1.57 13.70
C GLU A 175 -6.87 0.48 13.94
N PHE A 176 -6.83 -0.59 13.14
CA PHE A 176 -7.60 -1.81 13.36
C PHE A 176 -6.64 -2.96 13.66
N ASP A 177 -6.64 -3.44 14.90
CA ASP A 177 -5.81 -4.55 15.38
C ASP A 177 -6.61 -5.86 15.27
N PHE A 178 -6.14 -6.79 14.44
CA PHE A 178 -6.81 -8.06 14.22
C PHE A 178 -6.67 -9.04 15.40
N ASP A 179 -5.60 -8.96 16.19
CA ASP A 179 -5.38 -9.87 17.32
C ASP A 179 -6.25 -9.46 18.50
N ARG A 180 -6.31 -8.15 18.77
CA ARG A 180 -7.10 -7.59 19.86
C ARG A 180 -8.56 -7.38 19.49
N GLN A 181 -8.88 -7.38 18.19
CA GLN A 181 -10.20 -7.00 17.67
C GLN A 181 -10.59 -5.61 18.17
N THR A 182 -9.67 -4.65 18.06
CA THR A 182 -9.89 -3.27 18.53
C THR A 182 -9.72 -2.26 17.41
N LEU A 183 -10.55 -1.21 17.46
CA LEU A 183 -10.47 -0.04 16.60
C LEU A 183 -10.07 1.17 17.46
N ALA A 184 -9.06 1.92 17.04
CA ALA A 184 -8.56 3.07 17.78
C ALA A 184 -8.12 4.20 16.86
N VAL A 185 -8.08 5.43 17.38
CA VAL A 185 -7.54 6.59 16.68
C VAL A 185 -6.28 7.07 17.37
N ILE A 186 -5.25 7.31 16.58
CA ILE A 186 -3.98 7.87 17.06
C ILE A 186 -3.64 9.15 16.33
N ASN A 187 -2.76 9.95 16.93
CA ASN A 187 -2.24 11.15 16.29
C ASN A 187 -1.17 10.80 15.25
N ARG A 188 -1.10 11.60 14.17
CA ARG A 188 0.04 11.63 13.25
C ARG A 188 1.26 12.35 13.87
N PRO A 189 2.48 12.16 13.33
CA PRO A 189 3.59 13.01 13.71
C PRO A 189 3.31 14.49 13.41
N PRO A 190 3.80 15.42 14.25
CA PRO A 190 3.68 16.84 13.99
C PRO A 190 4.24 17.22 12.61
N GLY A 191 3.51 18.06 11.87
CA GLY A 191 3.93 18.53 10.53
C GLY A 191 3.47 17.65 9.37
N ALA A 192 3.04 16.40 9.59
CA ALA A 192 2.48 15.52 8.57
C ALA A 192 1.00 15.82 8.30
N ARG A 193 0.68 17.04 7.85
CA ARG A 193 -0.70 17.55 7.80
C ARG A 193 -1.48 17.16 6.54
N TYR A 194 -0.82 17.04 5.39
CA TYR A 194 -1.47 16.92 4.09
C TYR A 194 -1.53 15.47 3.63
N ASN A 195 -2.74 14.93 3.49
CA ASN A 195 -2.94 13.50 3.21
C ASN A 195 -2.28 13.05 1.89
N ASP A 196 -2.21 13.93 0.89
CA ASP A 196 -1.60 13.65 -0.41
C ASP A 196 -0.05 13.68 -0.40
N ARG A 197 0.54 13.97 0.76
CA ARG A 197 1.99 14.08 1.01
C ARG A 197 2.42 13.21 2.18
N VAL A 198 1.55 12.38 2.71
CA VAL A 198 1.78 11.56 3.89
C VAL A 198 1.41 10.13 3.57
N GLN A 199 2.19 9.18 4.06
CA GLN A 199 1.94 7.77 3.90
C GLN A 199 2.36 7.03 5.17
N ILE A 200 1.51 6.15 5.66
CA ILE A 200 1.88 5.22 6.73
C ILE A 200 2.84 4.19 6.12
N VAL A 201 3.92 3.90 6.83
CA VAL A 201 4.98 3.00 6.39
C VAL A 201 5.38 2.08 7.53
N GLN A 202 6.06 1.01 7.21
CA GLN A 202 6.75 0.18 8.18
C GLN A 202 8.23 0.59 8.24
N VAL A 203 8.76 0.85 9.43
CA VAL A 203 10.15 1.35 9.63
C VAL A 203 11.12 0.32 10.19
N ASP A 204 10.61 -0.71 10.86
CA ASP A 204 11.32 -1.91 11.36
C ASP A 204 10.39 -3.13 11.16
N ASP A 205 10.73 -4.32 11.65
CA ASP A 205 9.93 -5.53 11.37
C ASP A 205 8.45 -5.43 11.79
N ASN A 206 8.11 -4.67 12.84
CA ASN A 206 6.73 -4.38 13.24
C ASN A 206 6.50 -2.91 13.63
N GLY A 207 7.46 -2.02 13.30
CA GLY A 207 7.40 -0.62 13.70
C GLY A 207 6.49 0.22 12.80
N VAL A 208 5.48 0.86 13.37
CA VAL A 208 4.61 1.80 12.65
C VAL A 208 5.34 3.14 12.46
N GLY A 209 5.51 3.53 11.21
CA GLY A 209 6.11 4.79 10.82
C GLY A 209 5.21 5.62 9.93
N VAL A 210 5.62 6.86 9.73
CA VAL A 210 4.98 7.79 8.79
C VAL A 210 6.04 8.46 7.95
N SER A 211 5.84 8.40 6.64
CA SER A 211 6.60 9.16 5.66
C SER A 211 5.83 10.42 5.27
N ALA A 212 6.52 11.56 5.21
CA ALA A 212 5.92 12.84 4.85
C ALA A 212 6.82 13.66 3.93
N LEU A 213 6.21 14.29 2.93
CA LEU A 213 6.85 15.34 2.13
C LEU A 213 6.58 16.70 2.76
N SER A 214 7.63 17.32 3.28
CA SER A 214 7.55 18.66 3.85
C SER A 214 8.82 19.45 3.63
N CYS A 215 8.76 20.74 3.91
CA CYS A 215 9.94 21.59 3.93
C CYS A 215 10.59 21.55 5.31
N ALA A 216 11.90 21.34 5.37
CA ALA A 216 12.65 21.34 6.62
C ALA A 216 12.72 22.72 7.30
N HIS A 217 12.53 23.81 6.54
CA HIS A 217 12.72 25.19 7.01
C HIS A 217 11.43 25.88 7.45
N CYS A 218 10.26 25.45 6.97
CA CYS A 218 8.99 26.09 7.29
C CYS A 218 7.80 25.15 7.11
N GLN A 219 6.73 25.40 7.87
CA GLN A 219 5.53 24.55 7.87
C GLN A 219 4.55 24.84 6.72
N SER A 220 4.85 25.81 5.84
CA SER A 220 3.95 26.20 4.76
C SER A 220 3.90 25.16 3.64
N ALA A 221 2.70 24.72 3.27
CA ALA A 221 2.47 23.85 2.12
C ALA A 221 2.85 24.46 0.77
N TYR A 222 2.96 25.78 0.70
CA TYR A 222 3.20 26.56 -0.52
C TYR A 222 4.58 27.20 -0.54
N CYS A 223 5.48 26.81 0.37
CA CYS A 223 6.82 27.34 0.32
C CYS A 223 7.55 26.86 -0.93
N SER A 224 8.41 27.72 -1.47
CA SER A 224 9.27 27.41 -2.60
C SER A 224 10.56 26.73 -2.17
N HIS A 225 10.69 26.14 -0.98
CA HIS A 225 11.91 25.44 -0.58
C HIS A 225 11.93 24.01 -1.14
N GLN A 226 13.12 23.40 -1.15
CA GLN A 226 13.30 22.03 -1.60
C GLN A 226 12.54 21.07 -0.65
N PRO A 227 11.64 20.21 -1.15
CA PRO A 227 10.98 19.19 -0.34
C PRO A 227 11.99 18.17 0.19
N CYS A 228 11.81 17.82 1.45
CA CYS A 228 12.47 16.71 2.11
C CYS A 228 11.47 15.57 2.32
N LEU A 229 11.95 14.34 2.21
CA LEU A 229 11.27 13.15 2.68
C LEU A 229 11.62 12.96 4.16
N HIS A 230 10.65 13.12 5.04
CA HIS A 230 10.79 12.85 6.46
C HIS A 230 10.19 11.49 6.78
N ILE A 231 10.93 10.66 7.52
CA ILE A 231 10.44 9.38 8.01
C ILE A 231 10.45 9.45 9.53
N CYS A 232 9.28 9.33 10.13
CA CYS A 232 9.06 9.28 11.56
C CYS A 232 8.69 7.86 11.98
N ASP A 233 9.05 7.52 13.21
CA ASP A 233 8.77 6.24 13.85
C ASP A 233 7.97 6.48 15.13
N ARG A 234 7.02 5.60 15.42
CA ARG A 234 6.23 5.62 16.64
C ARG A 234 6.92 4.77 17.70
N LYS A 235 7.48 5.42 18.72
CA LYS A 235 8.16 4.76 19.84
C LYS A 235 7.43 5.00 21.14
N VAL A 236 7.68 4.16 22.14
CA VAL A 236 7.24 4.37 23.51
C VAL A 236 8.38 5.04 24.27
N ASP A 237 8.10 6.15 24.96
CA ASP A 237 9.08 6.84 25.79
C ASP A 237 9.27 6.15 27.16
N CYS A 238 10.13 6.71 28.02
CA CYS A 238 10.41 6.17 29.35
C CYS A 238 9.21 6.22 30.31
N TYR A 239 8.14 6.94 29.96
CA TYR A 239 6.90 7.03 30.74
C TYR A 239 5.80 6.12 30.20
N GLY A 240 6.09 5.31 29.17
CA GLY A 240 5.09 4.44 28.56
C GLY A 240 4.19 5.14 27.55
N VAL A 241 4.51 6.38 27.14
CA VAL A 241 3.69 7.17 26.21
C VAL A 241 4.20 6.99 24.78
N ALA A 242 3.28 6.72 23.85
CA ALA A 242 3.61 6.64 22.44
C ALA A 242 3.91 8.04 21.86
N VAL A 243 5.12 8.21 21.32
CA VAL A 243 5.64 9.45 20.75
C VAL A 243 6.19 9.22 19.34
N TRP A 244 6.13 10.25 18.51
CA TRP A 244 6.73 10.23 17.17
C TRP A 244 8.15 10.78 17.19
N VAL A 245 9.09 10.01 16.66
CA VAL A 245 10.51 10.36 16.58
C VAL A 245 10.94 10.44 15.13
N LEU A 246 11.51 11.58 14.72
CA LEU A 246 12.09 11.73 13.39
C LEU A 246 13.32 10.82 13.25
N ARG A 247 13.28 9.86 12.33
CA ARG A 247 14.39 8.94 12.03
C ARG A 247 15.30 9.45 10.93
N LYS A 248 14.71 9.88 9.82
CA LYS A 248 15.45 10.32 8.63
C LYS A 248 14.81 11.58 8.06
N SER A 249 15.64 12.48 7.55
CA SER A 249 15.23 13.63 6.74
C SER A 249 16.13 13.67 5.52
N ILE A 250 15.55 13.41 4.35
CA ILE A 250 16.31 13.27 3.11
C ILE A 250 15.92 14.36 2.12
N ASP A 251 16.92 15.10 1.61
CA ASP A 251 16.75 16.04 0.50
C ASP A 251 16.42 15.26 -0.78
N LEU A 252 15.19 15.41 -1.29
CA LEU A 252 14.74 14.65 -2.45
C LEU A 252 15.46 15.01 -3.74
N GLN A 253 15.87 16.26 -3.93
CA GLN A 253 16.58 16.65 -5.15
C GLN A 253 17.93 15.96 -5.21
N LYS A 254 18.65 15.95 -4.07
CA LYS A 254 19.96 15.28 -3.97
C LYS A 254 19.82 13.78 -4.09
N LEU A 255 18.84 13.18 -3.43
CA LEU A 255 18.59 11.73 -3.49
C LEU A 255 18.36 11.26 -4.92
N LEU A 256 17.58 12.00 -5.68
CA LEU A 256 17.19 11.67 -7.05
C LEU A 256 18.20 12.14 -8.11
N GLY A 257 19.26 12.85 -7.71
CA GLY A 257 20.24 13.41 -8.63
C GLY A 257 19.66 14.44 -9.61
N LEU A 258 18.60 15.16 -9.22
CA LEU A 258 17.90 16.07 -10.13
C LEU A 258 18.61 17.42 -10.25
N GLY A 259 18.90 17.81 -11.49
CA GLY A 259 19.49 19.12 -11.82
C GLY A 259 18.53 20.29 -11.69
N PHE A 260 17.29 20.07 -11.24
CA PHE A 260 16.26 21.09 -11.10
C PHE A 260 15.54 20.99 -9.75
N LYS A 261 14.92 22.10 -9.39
CA LYS A 261 14.20 22.25 -8.11
C LYS A 261 12.86 21.53 -8.14
N ILE A 262 12.57 20.79 -7.07
CA ILE A 262 11.28 20.11 -6.93
C ILE A 262 10.24 21.07 -6.36
N GLU A 263 9.09 21.20 -7.03
CA GLU A 263 7.98 22.01 -6.56
C GLU A 263 7.06 21.20 -5.66
N MET A 264 6.95 21.59 -4.40
CA MET A 264 6.09 20.92 -3.41
C MET A 264 4.63 20.75 -3.89
N LYS A 265 4.08 21.73 -4.62
CA LYS A 265 2.71 21.65 -5.16
C LYS A 265 2.52 20.54 -6.21
N ARG A 266 3.60 20.05 -6.82
CA ARG A 266 3.65 18.96 -7.82
C ARG A 266 4.29 17.67 -7.27
N SER A 267 4.36 17.53 -5.95
CA SER A 267 4.96 16.37 -5.27
C SER A 267 3.95 15.63 -4.41
N ARG A 268 3.77 14.33 -4.62
CA ARG A 268 2.81 13.51 -3.88
C ARG A 268 3.43 12.18 -3.48
N ILE A 269 3.05 11.68 -2.30
CA ILE A 269 3.26 10.27 -1.98
C ILE A 269 2.02 9.55 -2.47
N LEU A 270 2.19 8.56 -3.35
CA LEU A 270 1.07 7.83 -3.93
C LEU A 270 0.72 6.60 -3.11
N ARG A 271 1.74 5.87 -2.66
CA ARG A 271 1.56 4.62 -1.90
C ARG A 271 2.84 4.12 -1.28
N TYR A 272 2.69 3.25 -0.29
CA TYR A 272 3.70 2.34 0.22
C TYR A 272 3.39 0.90 -0.20
N ALA A 273 4.35 0.20 -0.80
CA ALA A 273 4.25 -1.23 -1.08
C ALA A 273 4.88 -2.01 0.07
N GLU A 274 4.03 -2.72 0.82
CA GLU A 274 4.39 -3.46 2.03
C GLU A 274 5.43 -4.55 1.73
N ASP A 275 5.19 -5.38 0.70
CA ASP A 275 6.02 -6.54 0.35
C ASP A 275 7.48 -6.20 0.01
N VAL A 276 7.72 -5.01 -0.56
CA VAL A 276 9.05 -4.57 -1.01
C VAL A 276 9.58 -3.38 -0.22
N ARG A 277 8.85 -2.96 0.84
CA ARG A 277 9.16 -1.83 1.72
C ARG A 277 9.58 -0.56 0.94
N ALA A 278 8.79 -0.21 -0.08
CA ALA A 278 9.10 0.88 -1.01
C ALA A 278 7.98 1.93 -1.11
N LEU A 279 8.38 3.20 -1.26
CA LEU A 279 7.47 4.31 -1.52
C LEU A 279 7.39 4.61 -3.01
N PHE A 280 6.18 4.90 -3.47
CA PHE A 280 5.91 5.44 -4.80
C PHE A 280 5.64 6.94 -4.69
N LEU A 281 6.48 7.73 -5.34
CA LEU A 281 6.43 9.19 -5.30
C LEU A 281 6.15 9.73 -6.69
N TRP A 282 5.19 10.65 -6.77
CA TRP A 282 4.99 11.44 -7.98
C TRP A 282 5.68 12.78 -7.83
N LEU A 283 6.59 13.11 -8.75
CA LEU A 283 7.36 14.34 -8.72
C LEU A 283 7.42 14.93 -10.13
N HIS A 284 6.82 16.12 -10.35
CA HIS A 284 6.95 16.87 -11.61
C HIS A 284 6.74 16.03 -12.89
N SER A 285 5.72 15.16 -12.92
CA SER A 285 5.38 14.29 -14.06
C SER A 285 6.20 13.00 -14.18
N SER A 286 6.87 12.57 -13.11
CA SER A 286 7.60 11.30 -13.07
C SER A 286 7.23 10.49 -11.83
N LEU A 287 7.05 9.18 -12.02
CA LEU A 287 6.85 8.23 -10.95
C LEU A 287 8.20 7.63 -10.54
N PHE A 288 8.56 7.81 -9.27
CA PHE A 288 9.72 7.21 -8.66
C PHE A 288 9.31 6.15 -7.65
N MET A 289 10.06 5.07 -7.60
CA MET A 289 10.07 4.12 -6.49
C MET A 289 11.31 4.37 -5.64
N ILE A 290 11.15 4.39 -4.32
CA ILE A 290 12.26 4.51 -3.37
C ILE A 290 12.14 3.40 -2.33
N GLN A 291 13.11 2.49 -2.31
CA GLN A 291 13.19 1.47 -1.26
C GLN A 291 13.69 2.12 0.04
N LEU A 292 12.95 1.97 1.15
CA LEU A 292 13.19 2.76 2.37
C LEU A 292 14.49 2.39 3.12
N GLU A 293 14.93 1.15 2.96
CA GLU A 293 16.14 0.65 3.61
C GLU A 293 17.41 1.13 2.89
N SER A 294 17.51 0.79 1.60
CA SER A 294 18.67 1.14 0.76
C SER A 294 18.68 2.61 0.31
N MET A 295 17.53 3.29 0.41
CA MET A 295 17.30 4.65 -0.11
C MET A 295 17.66 4.78 -1.59
N GLN A 296 17.58 3.69 -2.36
CA GLN A 296 17.85 3.72 -3.79
C GLN A 296 16.60 4.13 -4.56
N PRO A 297 16.65 5.21 -5.35
CA PRO A 297 15.56 5.58 -6.22
C PRO A 297 15.62 4.84 -7.55
N LYS A 298 14.45 4.52 -8.10
CA LYS A 298 14.26 4.04 -9.46
C LYS A 298 13.14 4.84 -10.12
N GLU A 299 13.43 5.54 -11.22
CA GLU A 299 12.40 6.15 -12.05
C GLU A 299 11.68 5.05 -12.82
N LEU A 300 10.35 5.00 -12.75
CA LEU A 300 9.55 3.97 -13.40
C LEU A 300 9.05 4.42 -14.77
N PHE A 301 8.42 5.60 -14.84
CA PHE A 301 7.97 6.21 -16.08
C PHE A 301 7.60 7.68 -15.89
N LYS A 302 7.37 8.37 -17.02
CA LYS A 302 6.89 9.75 -17.10
C LYS A 302 5.46 9.80 -17.60
N SER A 303 4.64 10.69 -17.04
CA SER A 303 3.29 10.98 -17.51
C SER A 303 2.85 12.35 -16.99
N ASP A 304 2.03 13.07 -17.75
CA ASP A 304 1.54 14.40 -17.34
C ASP A 304 0.42 14.33 -16.29
N ASN A 305 -0.26 13.18 -16.21
CA ASN A 305 -1.39 12.98 -15.33
C ASN A 305 -1.01 12.11 -14.13
N VAL A 306 -1.44 12.54 -12.95
CA VAL A 306 -1.37 11.70 -11.74
C VAL A 306 -2.54 10.73 -11.76
N TYR A 307 -2.26 9.45 -11.94
CA TYR A 307 -3.24 8.38 -11.76
C TYR A 307 -3.10 7.73 -10.38
N THR A 308 -4.13 6.98 -9.97
CA THR A 308 -4.03 6.14 -8.77
C THR A 308 -3.34 4.84 -9.15
N TYR A 309 -2.23 4.53 -8.47
CA TYR A 309 -1.46 3.31 -8.69
C TYR A 309 -1.58 2.37 -7.50
N TYR A 310 -1.76 1.08 -7.80
CA TYR A 310 -1.78 -0.01 -6.84
C TYR A 310 -0.69 -1.01 -7.24
N PRO A 311 0.43 -1.08 -6.51
CA PRO A 311 1.40 -2.15 -6.62
C PRO A 311 0.69 -3.48 -6.43
N PHE A 312 0.85 -4.36 -7.41
CA PHE A 312 0.33 -5.71 -7.39
C PHE A 312 1.50 -6.67 -7.52
N THR A 313 1.61 -7.56 -6.54
CA THR A 313 2.58 -8.66 -6.55
C THR A 313 1.80 -9.96 -6.40
N SER A 314 2.13 -10.93 -7.26
CA SER A 314 1.62 -12.30 -7.18
C SER A 314 2.66 -13.25 -7.76
N PHE A 315 2.57 -14.53 -7.39
CA PHE A 315 3.31 -15.58 -8.09
C PHE A 315 2.53 -16.01 -9.32
N TYR A 316 3.27 -16.28 -10.39
CA TYR A 316 2.74 -16.76 -11.65
C TYR A 316 3.56 -17.97 -12.07
N ASN A 317 2.91 -19.13 -12.14
CA ASN A 317 3.50 -20.33 -12.71
C ASN A 317 3.00 -20.46 -14.15
N GLU A 318 3.90 -20.38 -15.14
CA GLU A 318 3.57 -20.58 -16.57
C GLU A 318 3.11 -22.01 -16.92
N VAL A 319 2.94 -22.90 -15.93
CA VAL A 319 2.59 -24.30 -16.14
C VAL A 319 1.07 -24.49 -16.16
N GLN A 320 0.37 -23.81 -17.07
CA GLN A 320 -0.97 -24.24 -17.51
C GLN A 320 -1.38 -23.75 -18.91
N SER A 321 -0.42 -23.43 -19.78
CA SER A 321 -0.65 -23.40 -21.24
C SER A 321 -0.10 -24.68 -21.88
N GLY A 322 -0.51 -25.82 -21.36
CA GLY A 322 -0.23 -27.13 -21.92
C GLY A 322 -1.43 -27.64 -22.71
N HIS A 323 -1.27 -27.70 -24.03
CA HIS A 323 -2.04 -28.52 -24.97
C HIS A 323 -3.41 -28.01 -25.41
N ILE A 324 -3.41 -27.27 -26.52
CA ILE A 324 -4.39 -27.52 -27.57
C ILE A 324 -3.60 -27.90 -28.83
N ARG A 325 -3.54 -29.20 -29.11
CA ARG A 325 -3.47 -29.69 -30.48
C ARG A 325 -4.85 -29.48 -31.08
N LEU A 326 -4.98 -28.53 -31.98
CA LEU A 326 -5.33 -28.70 -33.39
C LEU A 326 -5.19 -27.35 -34.10
#